data_AF-A0A1A8K9T2-F1
#
_entry.id   AF-A0A1A8K9T2-F1
#
_cell.length_a   1.000
_cell.length_b   1.000
_cell.length_c   1.000
_cell.angle_alpha   90.00
_cell.angle_beta   90.00
_cell.angle_gamma   90.00
#
_symmetry.space_group_name_H-M   'P 1'
#
loop_
_entity.id
_entity.type
_entity.pdbx_description
1 polymer ?
#
loop_
_entity_poly.entity_id
_entity_poly.type
_entity_poly.pdbx_seq_one_letter_code
_entity_poly.pdbx_strand_id
1 'polypeptide(L)'
;MIYLKTNNRSIADWLKPPDTWFLLDFIKPEFLLLRTLARCIIMWDEILPNSEWVKSNIPQIMRGNFDASEDINMETMAQAEDYITAGACMALGLRFAGSANSDAFDCLYEFARTFMKMMPFAGTAASLQQMGYYNLQTCLSMILLAMSMVMAGTGNLKVLQLCRFFHKRTGGEMNYGFHMAHHMALGLLFLGGGRYTISTSNSAIAALLCALYPHFPAHSTDNRYHLQALRHLVVLAAEPRLLVPVDVDSLKPCYALLEVSYKETKWYNETTVELMAPTLLPELHLLKQVKVKGPRYWELTLDLSKETHHLKSILSQDGVLYVKLRAGQLPYKDDPQGWKSLLTTAVNHRSSGVTAFKPETISTFTSNPALISFADFFCKTSEGMKHRKDTHMFSAMLYECVTQECPEMLPTYIAIEQAVSALQRGDLQQTFPLWQLRLVVDLWDSRMLRGPANSHNTLLKSEFLPVMKNAVDVALDGWLKDSSSVLRSYMWNQVLSKDAQSIMLACFLVYRSVPCFRSTQLKSCSSFGDLLSCSSQLEIPLRDLLRLAPVLLGSGSPSLLGFPLHAFSS
;
A
#
# COMPACT_ATOMS: atom_id res chain seq x y z
N MET A 1 -10.21 10.13 38.59
CA MET A 1 -9.20 9.07 38.38
C MET A 1 -9.59 7.73 38.99
N ILE A 2 -10.03 7.65 40.26
CA ILE A 2 -10.45 6.38 40.88
C ILE A 2 -11.50 5.63 40.05
N TYR A 3 -12.48 6.35 39.49
CA TYR A 3 -13.58 5.80 38.69
C TYR A 3 -13.39 5.97 37.17
N LEU A 4 -12.14 6.07 36.69
CA LEU A 4 -11.83 6.28 35.27
C LEU A 4 -12.41 5.14 34.39
N LYS A 5 -13.20 5.48 33.37
CA LYS A 5 -13.84 4.51 32.44
C LYS A 5 -14.69 3.43 33.11
N THR A 6 -15.23 3.70 34.31
CA THR A 6 -16.07 2.73 35.04
C THR A 6 -17.56 2.87 34.75
N ASN A 7 -17.99 3.97 34.11
CA ASN A 7 -19.40 4.30 33.86
C ASN A 7 -20.28 4.29 35.12
N ASN A 8 -19.71 4.59 36.30
CA ASN A 8 -20.46 4.63 37.54
C ASN A 8 -21.33 5.90 37.61
N ARG A 9 -22.61 5.75 37.27
CA ARG A 9 -23.60 6.84 37.24
C ARG A 9 -23.79 7.51 38.59
N SER A 10 -23.81 6.75 39.69
CA SER A 10 -24.05 7.31 41.03
C SER A 10 -23.07 8.41 41.39
N ILE A 11 -21.81 8.30 40.98
CA ILE A 11 -20.77 9.30 41.25
C ILE A 11 -20.73 10.35 40.13
N ALA A 12 -20.93 9.95 38.88
CA ALA A 12 -20.97 10.86 37.74
C ALA A 12 -22.11 11.89 37.86
N ASP A 13 -23.25 11.50 38.42
CA ASP A 13 -24.42 12.37 38.61
C ASP A 13 -24.17 13.44 39.69
N TRP A 14 -23.36 13.13 40.72
CA TRP A 14 -22.94 14.12 41.72
C TRP A 14 -21.97 15.16 41.14
N LEU A 15 -21.25 14.78 40.08
CA LEU A 15 -20.34 15.65 39.33
C LEU A 15 -21.05 16.36 38.17
N LYS A 16 -22.38 16.30 38.07
CA LYS A 16 -23.10 17.07 37.07
C LYS A 16 -23.01 18.57 37.40
N PRO A 17 -22.89 19.46 36.40
CA PRO A 17 -23.06 20.89 36.65
C PRO A 17 -24.45 21.11 37.28
N PRO A 18 -24.56 21.97 38.31
CA PRO A 18 -25.83 22.15 39.01
C PRO A 18 -26.84 22.84 38.10
N ASP A 19 -28.08 22.38 38.18
CA ASP A 19 -29.19 22.85 37.33
C ASP A 19 -29.94 24.07 37.94
N THR A 20 -29.41 24.75 38.98
CA THR A 20 -30.04 25.91 39.62
C THR A 20 -29.09 27.11 39.71
N TRP A 21 -29.60 28.33 39.50
CA TRP A 21 -28.83 29.58 39.56
C TRP A 21 -28.09 29.77 40.87
N PHE A 22 -28.81 29.57 41.97
CA PHE A 22 -28.24 29.71 43.31
C PHE A 22 -27.00 28.83 43.50
N LEU A 23 -27.03 27.57 43.05
CA LEU A 23 -25.89 26.65 43.18
C LEU A 23 -24.75 26.97 42.22
N LEU A 24 -25.03 27.56 41.04
CA LEU A 24 -24.01 28.00 40.10
C LEU A 24 -23.18 29.15 40.68
N ASP A 25 -23.82 30.09 41.37
CA ASP A 25 -23.11 31.23 42.00
C ASP A 25 -22.12 30.81 43.11
N PHE A 26 -22.33 29.66 43.75
CA PHE A 26 -21.38 29.14 44.76
C PHE A 26 -20.10 28.55 44.15
N ILE A 27 -20.08 28.23 42.86
CA ILE A 27 -18.99 27.49 42.24
C ILE A 27 -18.24 28.40 41.28
N LYS A 28 -16.92 28.53 41.49
CA LYS A 28 -16.06 29.21 40.52
C LYS A 28 -16.12 28.50 39.16
N PRO A 29 -16.21 29.24 38.04
CA PRO A 29 -16.42 28.66 36.73
C PRO A 29 -15.27 27.74 36.27
N GLU A 30 -14.03 27.99 36.71
CA GLU A 30 -12.88 27.10 36.49
C GLU A 30 -13.11 25.67 37.05
N PHE A 31 -13.80 25.55 38.19
CA PHE A 31 -14.14 24.25 38.76
C PHE A 31 -15.28 23.56 38.01
N LEU A 32 -16.14 24.31 37.31
CA LEU A 32 -17.16 23.73 36.43
C LEU A 32 -16.52 23.01 35.23
N LEU A 33 -15.41 23.53 34.70
CA LEU A 33 -14.64 22.85 33.66
C LEU A 33 -14.11 21.51 34.18
N LEU A 34 -13.43 21.50 35.32
CA LEU A 34 -12.88 20.28 35.92
C LEU A 34 -13.97 19.27 36.30
N ARG A 35 -15.11 19.75 36.80
CA ARG A 35 -16.26 18.93 37.16
C ARG A 35 -16.88 18.26 35.93
N THR A 36 -17.13 19.03 34.87
CA THR A 36 -17.63 18.50 33.59
C THR A 36 -16.64 17.49 33.00
N LEU A 37 -15.35 17.83 32.96
CA LEU A 37 -14.28 16.94 32.50
C LEU A 37 -14.25 15.62 33.31
N ALA A 38 -14.29 15.70 34.63
CA ALA A 38 -14.27 14.54 35.52
C ALA A 38 -15.49 13.64 35.29
N ARG A 39 -16.69 14.21 35.14
CA ARG A 39 -17.91 13.48 34.80
C ARG A 39 -17.76 12.73 33.47
N CYS A 40 -17.33 13.42 32.41
CA CYS A 40 -17.16 12.81 31.08
C CYS A 40 -16.12 11.68 31.09
N ILE A 41 -15.03 11.82 31.86
CA ILE A 41 -14.00 10.77 31.95
C ILE A 41 -14.50 9.53 32.71
N ILE A 42 -15.41 9.69 33.67
CA ILE A 42 -16.08 8.55 34.32
C ILE A 42 -17.02 7.86 33.33
N MET A 43 -17.84 8.65 32.62
CA MET A 43 -18.79 8.20 31.59
C MET A 43 -18.14 8.14 30.20
N TRP A 44 -17.02 7.41 30.11
CA TRP A 44 -16.15 7.39 28.92
C TRP A 44 -16.85 6.88 27.66
N ASP A 45 -17.78 5.94 27.82
CA ASP A 45 -18.43 5.27 26.69
C ASP A 45 -19.49 6.14 26.01
N GLU A 46 -20.00 7.16 26.71
CA GLU A 46 -21.04 8.07 26.23
C GLU A 46 -20.46 9.24 25.42
N ILE A 47 -19.13 9.39 25.33
CA ILE A 47 -18.48 10.49 24.61
C ILE A 47 -18.62 10.32 23.10
N LEU A 48 -19.31 11.26 22.43
CA LEU A 48 -19.52 11.25 20.98
C LEU A 48 -18.86 12.46 20.31
N PRO A 49 -18.28 12.30 19.10
CA PRO A 49 -17.61 13.37 18.36
C PRO A 49 -18.60 14.23 17.57
N ASN A 50 -19.62 14.77 18.22
CA ASN A 50 -20.58 15.67 17.59
C ASN A 50 -20.86 16.92 18.47
N SER A 51 -21.29 18.00 17.82
CA SER A 51 -21.55 19.27 18.51
C SER A 51 -22.77 19.20 19.43
N GLU A 52 -23.72 18.33 19.11
CA GLU A 52 -24.90 18.04 19.93
C GLU A 52 -24.52 17.45 21.28
N TRP A 53 -23.57 16.51 21.32
CA TRP A 53 -23.08 15.91 22.56
C TRP A 53 -22.35 16.93 23.42
N VAL A 54 -21.49 17.78 22.83
CA VAL A 54 -20.82 18.84 23.59
C VAL A 54 -21.87 19.76 24.23
N LYS A 55 -22.85 20.21 23.45
CA LYS A 55 -23.96 21.03 23.95
C LYS A 55 -24.82 20.29 24.97
N SER A 56 -24.96 18.96 24.89
CA SER A 56 -25.75 18.13 25.82
C SER A 56 -25.29 18.23 27.28
N ASN A 57 -24.02 18.61 27.52
CA ASN A 57 -23.48 18.78 28.86
C ASN A 57 -23.89 20.10 29.53
N ILE A 58 -24.41 21.06 28.77
CA ILE A 58 -24.89 22.36 29.29
C ILE A 58 -26.23 22.15 30.01
N PRO A 59 -26.39 22.55 31.28
CA PRO A 59 -27.65 22.49 32.03
C PRO A 59 -28.84 23.08 31.28
N GLN A 60 -30.04 22.51 31.49
CA GLN A 60 -31.27 22.99 30.83
C GLN A 60 -31.61 24.43 31.20
N ILE A 61 -31.27 24.85 32.43
CA ILE A 61 -31.49 26.21 32.92
C ILE A 61 -30.81 27.28 32.05
N MET A 62 -29.73 26.91 31.35
CA MET A 62 -28.99 27.80 30.48
C MET A 62 -29.47 27.76 29.02
N ARG A 63 -30.32 26.79 28.65
CA ARG A 63 -30.87 26.63 27.29
C ARG A 63 -32.28 27.21 27.12
N GLY A 64 -32.93 27.62 28.21
CA GLY A 64 -34.27 28.20 28.19
C GLY A 64 -34.26 29.65 27.71
N ASN A 65 -35.38 30.10 27.14
CA ASN A 65 -35.62 31.52 26.90
C ASN A 65 -35.88 32.20 28.25
N PHE A 66 -35.08 33.22 28.57
CA PHE A 66 -35.19 33.96 29.82
C PHE A 66 -36.34 34.95 29.76
N ASP A 67 -37.22 34.91 30.78
CA ASP A 67 -38.09 36.03 31.09
C ASP A 67 -37.22 37.11 31.74
N ALA A 68 -37.20 38.32 31.15
CA ALA A 68 -36.32 39.44 31.51
C ALA A 68 -36.62 40.08 32.88
N SER A 69 -37.27 39.37 33.80
CA SER A 69 -37.77 39.86 35.09
C SER A 69 -36.93 39.45 36.31
N GLU A 70 -35.98 38.53 36.17
CA GLU A 70 -35.06 38.15 37.25
C GLU A 70 -33.72 38.89 37.09
N ASP A 71 -33.20 39.48 38.18
CA ASP A 71 -31.85 40.07 38.29
C ASP A 71 -30.77 38.97 38.18
N ILE A 72 -30.71 38.30 37.03
CA ILE A 72 -29.75 37.23 36.76
C ILE A 72 -28.46 37.88 36.27
N ASN A 73 -27.34 37.53 36.91
CA ASN A 73 -26.01 37.88 36.44
C ASN A 73 -25.71 37.13 35.12
N MET A 74 -26.09 37.74 34.00
CA MET A 74 -25.87 37.22 32.64
C MET A 74 -24.39 36.90 32.36
N GLU A 75 -23.48 37.60 33.04
CA GLU A 75 -22.04 37.34 32.95
C GLU A 75 -21.64 36.00 33.58
N THR A 76 -22.11 35.69 34.78
CA THR A 76 -21.84 34.39 35.44
C THR A 76 -22.37 33.24 34.61
N MET A 77 -23.53 33.44 33.97
CA MET A 77 -24.12 32.49 33.05
C MET A 77 -23.20 32.24 31.85
N ALA A 78 -22.79 33.29 31.13
CA ALA A 78 -21.93 33.16 29.96
C ALA A 78 -20.58 32.49 30.32
N GLN A 79 -19.98 32.88 31.44
CA GLN A 79 -18.74 32.25 31.94
C GLN A 79 -18.94 30.77 32.26
N ALA A 80 -20.02 30.39 32.94
CA ALA A 80 -20.32 28.99 33.22
C ALA A 80 -20.48 28.18 31.94
N GLU A 81 -21.15 28.72 30.92
CA GLU A 81 -21.38 28.04 29.64
C GLU A 81 -20.05 27.79 28.92
N ASP A 82 -19.19 28.80 28.87
CA ASP A 82 -17.89 28.74 28.22
C ASP A 82 -16.99 27.68 28.85
N TYR A 83 -16.90 27.65 30.19
CA TYR A 83 -16.07 26.68 30.91
C TYR A 83 -16.63 25.25 30.86
N ILE A 84 -17.96 25.07 30.90
CA ILE A 84 -18.58 23.74 30.71
C ILE A 84 -18.29 23.23 29.30
N THR A 85 -18.45 24.09 28.29
CA THR A 85 -18.15 23.76 26.89
C THR A 85 -16.68 23.41 26.70
N ALA A 86 -15.76 24.20 27.26
CA ALA A 86 -14.32 23.91 27.23
C ALA A 86 -13.97 22.58 27.92
N GLY A 87 -14.63 22.26 29.04
CA GLY A 87 -14.45 20.99 29.75
C GLY A 87 -14.91 19.78 28.95
N ALA A 88 -16.07 19.89 28.28
CA ALA A 88 -16.57 18.86 27.38
C ALA A 88 -15.66 18.68 26.15
N CYS A 89 -15.19 19.78 25.54
CA CYS A 89 -14.21 19.74 24.45
C CYS A 89 -12.89 19.08 24.87
N MET A 90 -12.40 19.36 26.09
CA MET A 90 -11.20 18.72 26.62
C MET A 90 -11.39 17.21 26.84
N ALA A 91 -12.56 16.79 27.33
CA ALA A 91 -12.91 15.38 27.44
C ALA A 91 -12.95 14.68 26.08
N LEU A 92 -13.50 15.36 25.07
CA LEU A 92 -13.49 14.88 23.68
C LEU A 92 -12.05 14.72 23.15
N GLY A 93 -11.18 15.69 23.45
CA GLY A 93 -9.75 15.63 23.11
C GLY A 93 -9.04 14.43 23.74
N LEU A 94 -9.31 14.14 25.02
CA LEU A 94 -8.75 12.96 25.71
C LEU A 94 -9.27 11.64 25.14
N ARG A 95 -10.55 11.58 24.74
CA ARG A 95 -11.17 10.37 24.18
C ARG A 95 -10.58 9.96 22.84
N PHE A 96 -10.29 10.94 22.00
CA PHE A 96 -9.79 10.77 20.63
C PHE A 96 -8.32 11.21 20.50
N ALA A 97 -7.56 11.17 21.60
CA ALA A 97 -6.16 11.57 21.60
C ALA A 97 -5.34 10.70 20.62
N GLY A 98 -4.61 11.36 19.71
CA GLY A 98 -3.77 10.70 18.72
C GLY A 98 -4.51 9.74 17.76
N SER A 99 -5.82 9.90 17.58
CA SER A 99 -6.61 9.08 16.66
C SER A 99 -6.80 9.72 15.28
N ALA A 100 -6.50 11.03 15.14
CA ALA A 100 -6.69 11.80 13.91
C ALA A 100 -8.12 11.69 13.33
N ASN A 101 -9.14 11.60 14.19
CA ASN A 101 -10.54 11.52 13.77
C ASN A 101 -11.00 12.86 13.17
N SER A 102 -11.55 12.83 11.95
CA SER A 102 -12.06 14.01 11.24
C SER A 102 -13.22 14.66 11.98
N ASP A 103 -14.18 13.89 12.47
CA ASP A 103 -15.44 14.40 13.03
C ASP A 103 -15.19 15.14 14.35
N ALA A 104 -14.33 14.57 15.20
CA ALA A 104 -13.90 15.19 16.44
C ALA A 104 -13.13 16.49 16.18
N PHE A 105 -12.30 16.50 15.14
CA PHE A 105 -11.54 17.70 14.75
C PHE A 105 -12.44 18.81 14.22
N ASP A 106 -13.37 18.50 13.32
CA ASP A 106 -14.29 19.49 12.75
C ASP A 106 -15.19 20.09 13.84
N CYS A 107 -15.71 19.25 14.76
CA CYS A 107 -16.46 19.71 15.93
C CYS A 107 -15.64 20.67 16.81
N LEU A 108 -14.40 20.30 17.19
CA LEU A 108 -13.54 21.17 18.00
C LEU A 108 -13.15 22.46 17.27
N TYR A 109 -12.96 22.39 15.96
CA TYR A 109 -12.63 23.53 15.11
C TYR A 109 -13.81 24.53 15.00
N GLU A 110 -15.04 24.04 14.90
CA GLU A 110 -16.25 24.87 14.96
C GLU A 110 -16.36 25.64 16.28
N PHE A 111 -16.14 24.98 17.42
CA PHE A 111 -16.12 25.65 18.72
C PHE A 111 -14.99 26.67 18.81
N ALA A 112 -13.76 26.32 18.41
CA ALA A 112 -12.63 27.26 18.41
C ALA A 112 -12.93 28.52 17.58
N ARG A 113 -13.57 28.38 16.41
CA ARG A 113 -13.99 29.51 15.57
C ARG A 113 -15.06 30.36 16.24
N THR A 114 -16.00 29.74 16.95
CA THR A 114 -17.05 30.44 17.68
C THR A 114 -16.44 31.31 18.78
N PHE A 115 -15.55 30.74 19.60
CA PHE A 115 -14.80 31.49 20.64
C PHE A 115 -13.93 32.62 20.05
N MET A 116 -13.29 32.38 18.90
CA MET A 116 -12.53 33.44 18.20
C MET A 116 -13.40 34.58 17.67
N LYS A 117 -14.66 34.33 17.30
CA LYS A 117 -15.60 35.38 16.88
C LYS A 117 -16.14 36.19 18.05
N MET A 118 -16.22 35.59 19.24
CA MET A 118 -16.66 36.27 20.47
C MET A 118 -15.56 37.17 21.06
N MET A 119 -14.29 36.83 20.84
CA MET A 119 -13.12 37.57 21.33
C MET A 119 -13.10 39.09 21.03
N PRO A 120 -13.39 39.58 19.81
CA PRO A 120 -13.39 41.02 19.52
C PRO A 120 -14.58 41.76 20.16
N PHE A 121 -15.72 41.09 20.29
CA PHE A 121 -16.93 41.65 20.89
C PHE A 121 -16.78 41.86 22.40
N ALA A 122 -15.95 41.04 23.05
CA ALA A 122 -15.59 41.18 24.46
C ALA A 122 -14.62 42.34 24.77
N GLY A 123 -14.16 43.12 23.78
CA GLY A 123 -13.09 44.12 23.94
C GLY A 123 -13.49 45.61 23.90
N THR A 124 -14.78 45.96 23.89
CA THR A 124 -15.25 47.34 23.63
C THR A 124 -15.73 48.18 24.85
N ALA A 125 -15.55 47.77 26.11
CA ALA A 125 -15.97 48.51 27.32
C ALA A 125 -15.08 48.31 28.60
N ALA A 126 -14.63 49.41 29.20
CA ALA A 126 -13.27 49.58 29.74
C ALA A 126 -12.90 49.14 31.19
N SER A 127 -13.58 48.23 31.90
CA SER A 127 -13.03 47.80 33.24
C SER A 127 -13.48 46.45 33.80
N LEU A 128 -14.73 46.01 33.60
CA LEU A 128 -15.21 44.68 34.02
C LEU A 128 -14.92 43.57 32.98
N GLN A 129 -14.46 43.94 31.77
CA GLN A 129 -14.17 43.03 30.66
C GLN A 129 -12.88 42.20 30.80
N GLN A 130 -11.92 42.61 31.63
CA GLN A 130 -10.62 41.92 31.74
C GLN A 130 -10.78 40.49 32.26
N MET A 131 -11.76 40.26 33.15
CA MET A 131 -12.06 38.93 33.69
C MET A 131 -12.74 38.05 32.62
N GLY A 132 -13.67 38.60 31.86
CA GLY A 132 -14.33 37.91 30.75
C GLY A 132 -13.37 37.51 29.63
N TYR A 133 -12.45 38.39 29.24
CA TYR A 133 -11.45 38.08 28.21
C TYR A 133 -10.46 37.00 28.66
N TYR A 134 -9.98 37.06 29.91
CA TYR A 134 -9.13 36.02 30.48
C TYR A 134 -9.81 34.64 30.49
N ASN A 135 -11.08 34.60 30.90
CA ASN A 135 -11.89 33.37 30.92
C ASN A 135 -12.08 32.78 29.52
N LEU A 136 -12.41 33.63 28.54
CA LEU A 136 -12.59 33.23 27.15
C LEU A 136 -11.28 32.71 26.54
N GLN A 137 -10.14 33.36 26.84
CA GLN A 137 -8.81 32.92 26.43
C GLN A 137 -8.41 31.59 27.04
N THR A 138 -8.76 31.37 28.31
CA THR A 138 -8.53 30.09 28.99
C THR A 138 -9.31 28.98 28.31
N CYS A 139 -10.60 29.18 28.04
CA CYS A 139 -11.44 28.22 27.33
C CYS A 139 -10.91 27.94 25.92
N LEU A 140 -10.51 28.98 25.18
CA LEU A 140 -9.93 28.85 23.85
C LEU A 140 -8.60 28.09 23.85
N SER A 141 -7.74 28.34 24.83
CA SER A 141 -6.48 27.60 25.03
C SER A 141 -6.75 26.11 25.29
N MET A 142 -7.79 25.79 26.06
CA MET A 142 -8.18 24.41 26.33
C MET A 142 -8.75 23.70 25.10
N ILE A 143 -9.59 24.38 24.32
CA ILE A 143 -10.10 23.85 23.04
C ILE A 143 -8.96 23.63 22.05
N LEU A 144 -7.99 24.55 21.98
CA LEU A 144 -6.82 24.39 21.13
C LEU A 144 -5.96 23.20 21.56
N LEU A 145 -5.73 23.01 22.86
CA LEU A 145 -5.03 21.83 23.39
C LEU A 145 -5.76 20.53 23.07
N ALA A 146 -7.09 20.51 23.22
CA ALA A 146 -7.92 19.37 22.85
C ALA A 146 -7.79 19.04 21.36
N MET A 147 -7.84 20.05 20.49
CA MET A 147 -7.69 19.90 19.04
C MET A 147 -6.31 19.35 18.65
N SER A 148 -5.25 19.90 19.25
CA SER A 148 -3.88 19.39 19.10
C SER A 148 -3.70 17.98 19.63
N MET A 149 -4.43 17.60 20.67
CA MET A 149 -4.40 16.24 21.23
C MET A 149 -5.02 15.22 20.27
N VAL A 150 -6.16 15.55 19.64
CA VAL A 150 -6.78 14.67 18.63
C VAL A 150 -5.87 14.46 17.43
N MET A 151 -5.23 15.54 16.97
CA MET A 151 -4.34 15.56 15.80
C MET A 151 -2.85 15.38 16.17
N ALA A 152 -2.54 14.84 17.34
CA ALA A 152 -1.18 14.75 17.86
C ALA A 152 -0.25 13.94 16.93
N GLY A 153 0.90 14.52 16.60
CA GLY A 153 1.92 13.95 15.72
C GLY A 153 1.68 14.15 14.21
N THR A 154 0.45 14.45 13.76
CA THR A 154 0.12 14.53 12.32
C THR A 154 0.61 15.80 11.62
N GLY A 155 0.85 16.90 12.36
CA GLY A 155 1.21 18.17 11.75
C GLY A 155 0.07 18.89 11.01
N ASN A 156 -1.20 18.72 11.41
CA ASN A 156 -2.35 19.31 10.72
C ASN A 156 -2.22 20.83 10.47
N LEU A 157 -2.34 21.24 9.19
CA LEU A 157 -2.12 22.61 8.75
C LEU A 157 -3.07 23.63 9.42
N LYS A 158 -4.34 23.29 9.61
CA LYS A 158 -5.33 24.20 10.19
C LYS A 158 -4.98 24.53 11.65
N VAL A 159 -4.60 23.51 12.43
CA VAL A 159 -4.17 23.69 13.83
C VAL A 159 -2.89 24.51 13.89
N LEU A 160 -1.92 24.21 13.02
CA LEU A 160 -0.66 24.98 12.95
C LEU A 160 -0.92 26.46 12.64
N GLN A 161 -1.84 26.77 11.71
CA GLN A 161 -2.21 28.15 11.39
C GLN A 161 -2.81 28.87 12.61
N LEU A 162 -3.67 28.20 13.39
CA LEU A 162 -4.22 28.75 14.63
C LEU A 162 -3.13 28.97 15.69
N CYS A 163 -2.25 28.00 15.92
CA CYS A 163 -1.13 28.15 16.86
C CYS A 163 -0.20 29.29 16.44
N ARG A 164 0.07 29.44 15.12
CA ARG A 164 0.88 30.54 14.58
C ARG A 164 0.20 31.90 14.78
N PHE A 165 -1.12 31.96 14.64
CA PHE A 165 -1.89 33.17 14.91
C PHE A 165 -1.76 33.61 16.37
N PHE A 166 -1.94 32.69 17.33
CA PHE A 166 -1.78 33.00 18.76
C PHE A 166 -0.35 33.30 19.16
N HIS A 167 0.64 32.64 18.55
CA HIS A 167 2.05 32.94 18.81
C HIS A 167 2.42 34.39 18.49
N LYS A 168 1.90 34.94 17.39
CA LYS A 168 2.14 36.35 17.00
C LYS A 168 1.42 37.36 17.90
N ARG A 169 0.48 36.93 18.73
CA ARG A 169 -0.29 37.81 19.61
C ARG A 169 0.46 37.98 20.94
N THR A 170 1.48 38.83 20.94
CA THR A 170 2.37 39.07 22.10
C THR A 170 1.99 40.27 22.96
N GLY A 171 0.99 41.07 22.56
CA GLY A 171 0.55 42.26 23.28
C GLY A 171 -0.77 42.08 24.04
N GLY A 172 -0.99 42.93 25.05
CA GLY A 172 -2.24 43.01 25.82
C GLY A 172 -2.33 42.00 26.97
N GLU A 173 -3.52 41.43 27.15
CA GLU A 173 -3.90 40.49 28.23
C GLU A 173 -3.37 39.05 28.04
N MET A 174 -2.39 38.86 27.13
CA MET A 174 -1.74 37.58 26.90
C MET A 174 -0.62 37.37 27.93
N ASN A 175 -0.84 36.48 28.90
CA ASN A 175 0.13 36.18 29.94
C ASN A 175 1.10 35.04 29.53
N TYR A 176 2.08 34.77 30.39
CA TYR A 176 3.06 33.69 30.17
C TYR A 176 2.37 32.32 30.00
N GLY A 177 1.35 32.04 30.82
CA GLY A 177 0.63 30.78 30.82
C GLY A 177 -0.11 30.48 29.51
N PHE A 178 -0.73 31.48 28.88
CA PHE A 178 -1.39 31.30 27.60
C PHE A 178 -0.36 31.01 26.49
N HIS A 179 0.76 31.73 26.45
CA HIS A 179 1.85 31.38 25.54
C HIS A 179 2.33 29.95 25.77
N MET A 180 2.47 29.52 27.02
CA MET A 180 2.81 28.14 27.37
C MET A 180 1.77 27.16 26.81
N ALA A 181 0.47 27.41 27.00
CA ALA A 181 -0.61 26.55 26.49
C ALA A 181 -0.58 26.44 24.96
N HIS A 182 -0.48 27.56 24.25
CA HIS A 182 -0.40 27.59 22.78
C HIS A 182 0.83 26.84 22.25
N HIS A 183 1.97 26.99 22.92
CA HIS A 183 3.21 26.29 22.55
C HIS A 183 3.19 24.81 22.91
N MET A 184 2.53 24.42 24.00
CA MET A 184 2.26 23.00 24.27
C MET A 184 1.36 22.41 23.19
N ALA A 185 0.30 23.12 22.77
CA ALA A 185 -0.55 22.69 21.66
C ALA A 185 0.23 22.51 20.35
N LEU A 186 1.16 23.41 20.04
CA LEU A 186 2.07 23.29 18.90
C LEU A 186 3.01 22.08 19.05
N GLY A 187 3.58 21.88 20.25
CA GLY A 187 4.45 20.74 20.55
C GLY A 187 3.76 19.38 20.41
N LEU A 188 2.50 19.28 20.86
CA LEU A 188 1.68 18.07 20.68
C LEU A 188 1.42 17.76 19.21
N LEU A 189 1.24 18.79 18.38
CA LEU A 189 1.00 18.63 16.94
C LEU A 189 2.18 17.97 16.21
N PHE A 190 3.41 18.32 16.61
CA PHE A 190 4.67 17.78 16.05
C PHE A 190 5.42 16.91 17.06
N LEU A 191 4.68 16.10 17.83
CA LEU A 191 5.26 15.29 18.90
C LEU A 191 6.35 14.37 18.36
N GLY A 192 7.58 14.54 18.88
CA GLY A 192 8.77 13.83 18.41
C GLY A 192 9.02 13.96 16.90
N GLY A 193 8.73 15.11 16.31
CA GLY A 193 8.89 15.35 14.87
C GLY A 193 7.87 14.62 13.99
N GLY A 194 6.76 14.16 14.57
CA GLY A 194 5.73 13.36 13.89
C GLY A 194 5.93 11.86 13.99
N ARG A 195 6.95 11.41 14.75
CA ARG A 195 7.19 9.99 15.05
C ARG A 195 6.28 9.46 16.15
N TYR A 196 5.97 10.31 17.12
CA TYR A 196 5.22 9.95 18.31
C TYR A 196 3.81 10.55 18.25
N THR A 197 2.90 9.89 18.95
CA THR A 197 1.55 10.37 19.17
C THR A 197 1.08 9.90 20.54
N ILE A 198 -0.12 10.27 20.95
CA ILE A 198 -0.57 10.15 22.34
C ILE A 198 -1.46 8.92 22.48
N SER A 199 -1.25 8.09 23.50
CA SER A 199 -2.14 6.98 23.82
C SER A 199 -3.26 7.39 24.78
N THR A 200 -4.37 6.66 24.73
CA THR A 200 -5.54 6.76 25.61
C THR A 200 -5.56 5.66 26.68
N SER A 201 -4.40 5.03 26.95
CA SER A 201 -4.27 4.09 28.06
C SER A 201 -4.62 4.76 29.39
N ASN A 202 -5.07 3.99 30.38
CA ASN A 202 -5.49 4.58 31.66
C ASN A 202 -4.36 5.34 32.36
N SER A 203 -3.11 4.86 32.22
CA SER A 203 -1.92 5.54 32.71
C SER A 203 -1.59 6.81 31.91
N ALA A 204 -1.75 6.77 30.58
CA ALA A 204 -1.52 7.93 29.73
C ALA A 204 -2.52 9.05 30.01
N ILE A 205 -3.81 8.73 30.20
CA ILE A 205 -4.82 9.72 30.58
C ILE A 205 -4.48 10.37 31.93
N ALA A 206 -3.98 9.59 32.90
CA ALA A 206 -3.52 10.14 34.17
C ALA A 206 -2.39 11.16 33.98
N ALA A 207 -1.39 10.82 33.16
CA ALA A 207 -0.27 11.70 32.86
C ALA A 207 -0.71 12.96 32.10
N LEU A 208 -1.62 12.83 31.13
CA LEU A 208 -2.18 13.96 30.37
C LEU A 208 -2.99 14.90 31.25
N LEU A 209 -3.76 14.39 32.20
CA LEU A 209 -4.52 15.24 33.13
C LEU A 209 -3.59 16.05 34.03
N CYS A 210 -2.48 15.47 34.48
CA CYS A 210 -1.44 16.22 35.20
C CYS A 210 -0.80 17.27 34.28
N ALA A 211 -0.42 16.90 33.06
CA ALA A 211 0.29 17.80 32.17
C ALA A 211 -0.58 18.91 31.55
N LEU A 212 -1.85 18.64 31.31
CA LEU A 212 -2.78 19.54 30.61
C LEU A 212 -3.84 20.10 31.54
N TYR A 213 -3.50 20.24 32.82
CA TYR A 213 -4.35 20.89 33.80
C TYR A 213 -4.75 22.31 33.33
N PRO A 214 -6.04 22.68 33.36
CA PRO A 214 -6.55 23.87 32.66
C PRO A 214 -6.11 25.22 33.22
N HIS A 215 -5.56 25.27 34.43
CA HIS A 215 -5.08 26.52 35.03
C HIS A 215 -3.61 26.76 34.66
N PHE A 216 -3.35 27.82 33.89
CA PHE A 216 -2.00 28.19 33.45
C PHE A 216 -1.36 29.27 34.33
N PRO A 217 -0.02 29.27 34.50
CA PRO A 217 0.68 30.22 35.36
C PRO A 217 0.59 31.66 34.83
N ALA A 218 0.42 32.64 35.71
CA ALA A 218 0.37 34.05 35.29
C ALA A 218 1.74 34.57 34.83
N HIS A 219 2.80 34.15 35.53
CA HIS A 219 4.19 34.54 35.27
C HIS A 219 5.09 33.31 35.25
N SER A 220 6.33 33.46 34.78
CA SER A 220 7.28 32.35 34.62
C SER A 220 7.59 31.59 35.91
N THR A 221 7.58 32.25 37.07
CA THR A 221 7.87 31.63 38.38
C THR A 221 6.63 31.18 39.15
N ASP A 222 5.44 31.41 38.60
CA ASP A 222 4.17 31.10 39.29
C ASP A 222 3.89 29.59 39.28
N ASN A 223 3.78 29.02 40.48
CA ASN A 223 3.43 27.62 40.72
C ASN A 223 2.26 27.51 41.72
N ARG A 224 1.46 28.56 41.91
CA ARG A 224 0.44 28.63 42.97
C ARG A 224 -0.64 27.55 42.81
N TYR A 225 -1.17 27.39 41.61
CA TYR A 225 -2.28 26.46 41.33
C TYR A 225 -1.81 25.13 40.74
N HIS A 226 -0.68 25.13 40.05
CA HIS A 226 -0.16 23.95 39.38
C HIS A 226 1.37 24.03 39.28
N LEU A 227 2.05 22.93 39.61
CA LEU A 227 3.49 22.83 39.48
C LEU A 227 3.88 22.72 38.01
N GLN A 228 4.64 23.68 37.49
CA GLN A 228 5.01 23.73 36.06
C GLN A 228 5.79 22.50 35.58
N ALA A 229 6.55 21.85 36.45
CA ALA A 229 7.30 20.62 36.08
C ALA A 229 6.38 19.49 35.61
N LEU A 230 5.13 19.41 36.12
CA LEU A 230 4.16 18.37 35.74
C LEU A 230 3.71 18.50 34.28
N ARG A 231 3.91 19.66 33.64
CA ARG A 231 3.61 19.90 32.22
C ARG A 231 4.41 18.99 31.28
N HIS A 232 5.56 18.49 31.73
CA HIS A 232 6.38 17.55 30.96
C HIS A 232 5.91 16.09 31.06
N LEU A 233 4.92 15.77 31.89
CA LEU A 233 4.39 14.40 32.01
C LEU A 233 3.69 13.90 30.73
N VAL A 234 3.43 14.76 29.74
CA VAL A 234 2.97 14.36 28.40
C VAL A 234 3.84 13.24 27.81
N VAL A 235 5.14 13.24 28.11
CA VAL A 235 6.09 12.23 27.58
C VAL A 235 5.69 10.80 27.98
N LEU A 236 5.08 10.60 29.16
CA LEU A 236 4.62 9.28 29.59
C LEU A 236 3.41 8.76 28.80
N ALA A 237 2.66 9.66 28.16
CA ALA A 237 1.53 9.33 27.31
C ALA A 237 1.94 9.13 25.85
N ALA A 238 3.16 9.54 25.47
CA ALA A 238 3.66 9.47 24.11
C ALA A 238 4.12 8.04 23.74
N GLU A 239 3.67 7.55 22.60
CA GLU A 239 4.08 6.27 22.04
C GLU A 239 4.48 6.40 20.56
N PRO A 240 5.49 5.66 20.09
CA PRO A 240 5.87 5.66 18.68
C PRO A 240 4.85 4.86 17.88
N ARG A 241 4.14 5.51 16.95
CA ARG A 241 3.18 4.86 16.03
C ARG A 241 3.44 5.15 14.56
N LEU A 242 4.50 5.88 14.24
CA LEU A 242 4.87 6.16 12.85
C LEU A 242 5.40 4.90 12.18
N LEU A 243 4.76 4.51 11.08
CA LEU A 243 5.20 3.41 10.23
C LEU A 243 5.78 4.00 8.94
N VAL A 244 7.05 3.69 8.66
CA VAL A 244 7.81 4.19 7.51
C VAL A 244 8.18 3.01 6.61
N PRO A 245 7.58 2.90 5.41
CA PRO A 245 7.99 1.87 4.47
C PRO A 245 9.35 2.26 3.86
N VAL A 246 10.27 1.30 3.83
CA VAL A 246 11.58 1.42 3.21
C VAL A 246 11.67 0.40 2.10
N ASP A 247 12.04 0.87 0.91
CA ASP A 247 12.24 0.01 -0.22
C ASP A 247 13.49 -0.87 -0.01
N VAL A 248 13.35 -2.18 -0.22
CA VAL A 248 14.42 -3.17 0.02
C VAL A 248 15.61 -2.94 -0.90
N ASP A 249 15.36 -2.60 -2.17
CA ASP A 249 16.42 -2.51 -3.18
C ASP A 249 17.22 -1.21 -3.03
N SER A 250 16.55 -0.08 -2.75
CA SER A 250 17.21 1.22 -2.60
C SER A 250 17.61 1.58 -1.17
N LEU A 251 17.10 0.87 -0.16
CA LEU A 251 17.23 1.16 1.27
C LEU A 251 16.81 2.59 1.65
N LYS A 252 15.92 3.20 0.84
CA LYS A 252 15.40 4.55 1.07
C LYS A 252 13.93 4.50 1.50
N PRO A 253 13.49 5.43 2.38
CA PRO A 253 12.08 5.59 2.68
C PRO A 253 11.29 5.87 1.41
N CYS A 254 10.19 5.16 1.24
CA CYS A 254 9.31 5.28 0.09
C CYS A 254 7.88 5.58 0.55
N TYR A 255 6.98 5.79 -0.40
CA TYR A 255 5.55 5.80 -0.12
C TYR A 255 4.96 4.45 -0.48
N ALA A 256 4.03 3.96 0.33
CA ALA A 256 3.31 2.71 0.07
C ALA A 256 1.86 2.83 0.55
N LEU A 257 0.92 2.22 -0.19
CA LEU A 257 -0.48 2.15 0.24
C LEU A 257 -0.63 1.07 1.31
N LEU A 258 -1.22 1.46 2.43
CA LEU A 258 -1.62 0.59 3.52
C LEU A 258 -3.13 0.49 3.59
N GLU A 259 -3.60 -0.68 3.97
CA GLU A 259 -4.96 -0.97 4.35
C GLU A 259 -4.95 -1.36 5.83
N VAL A 260 -5.63 -0.55 6.64
CA VAL A 260 -5.73 -0.76 8.08
C VAL A 260 -7.16 -1.19 8.38
N SER A 261 -7.31 -2.35 9.03
CA SER A 261 -8.60 -2.87 9.46
C SER A 261 -8.79 -2.64 10.95
N TYR A 262 -9.93 -2.03 11.33
CA TYR A 262 -10.32 -1.81 12.71
C TYR A 262 -11.16 -3.00 13.21
N LYS A 263 -11.01 -3.34 14.49
CA LYS A 263 -11.84 -4.34 15.15
C LYS A 263 -13.26 -3.81 15.33
N GLU A 264 -14.25 -4.70 15.27
CA GLU A 264 -15.61 -4.37 15.66
C GLU A 264 -15.66 -3.94 17.13
N THR A 265 -16.33 -2.82 17.38
CA THR A 265 -16.58 -2.30 18.73
C THR A 265 -18.04 -1.90 18.89
N LYS A 266 -18.45 -1.53 20.10
CA LYS A 266 -19.83 -1.05 20.35
C LYS A 266 -20.22 0.19 19.54
N TRP A 267 -19.23 0.96 19.07
CA TRP A 267 -19.46 2.24 18.39
C TRP A 267 -19.40 2.12 16.86
N TYR A 268 -18.75 1.10 16.32
CA TYR A 268 -18.60 0.92 14.88
C TYR A 268 -18.32 -0.54 14.51
N ASN A 269 -18.78 -0.93 13.32
CA ASN A 269 -18.55 -2.25 12.74
C ASN A 269 -17.10 -2.38 12.24
N GLU A 270 -16.67 -3.60 11.91
CA GLU A 270 -15.39 -3.83 11.26
C GLU A 270 -15.29 -3.00 9.96
N THR A 271 -14.29 -2.12 9.90
CA THR A 271 -14.08 -1.19 8.78
C THR A 271 -12.63 -1.22 8.34
N THR A 272 -12.40 -1.07 7.04
CA THR A 272 -11.07 -0.94 6.46
C THR A 272 -10.88 0.49 5.95
N VAL A 273 -9.70 1.04 6.21
CA VAL A 273 -9.32 2.39 5.76
C VAL A 273 -8.01 2.30 5.02
N GLU A 274 -7.96 2.95 3.85
CA GLU A 274 -6.75 3.07 3.05
C GLU A 274 -5.96 4.32 3.46
N LEU A 275 -4.66 4.14 3.73
CA LEU A 275 -3.75 5.19 4.16
C LEU A 275 -2.49 5.14 3.30
N MET A 276 -1.93 6.29 2.96
CA MET A 276 -0.62 6.35 2.30
C MET A 276 0.45 6.44 3.38
N ALA A 277 1.33 5.45 3.50
CA ALA A 277 2.49 5.52 4.38
C ALA A 277 3.64 6.27 3.70
N PRO A 278 4.50 7.01 4.43
CA PRO A 278 4.65 7.05 5.90
C PRO A 278 3.48 7.72 6.64
N THR A 279 2.88 7.03 7.61
CA THR A 279 1.73 7.52 8.40
C THR A 279 1.76 7.03 9.84
N LEU A 280 1.10 7.79 10.72
CA LEU A 280 0.84 7.37 12.09
C LEU A 280 -0.28 6.34 12.11
N LEU A 281 -0.02 5.19 12.74
CA LEU A 281 -1.05 4.20 12.98
C LEU A 281 -1.96 4.62 14.14
N PRO A 282 -3.25 4.23 14.11
CA PRO A 282 -4.13 4.27 15.28
C PRO A 282 -3.61 3.39 16.42
N GLU A 283 -4.29 3.43 17.56
CA GLU A 283 -3.92 2.60 18.71
C GLU A 283 -3.99 1.11 18.38
N LEU A 284 -2.92 0.39 18.71
CA LEU A 284 -2.72 -1.00 18.30
C LEU A 284 -3.80 -1.97 18.81
N HIS A 285 -4.44 -1.67 19.93
CA HIS A 285 -5.46 -2.53 20.51
C HIS A 285 -6.79 -2.48 19.73
N LEU A 286 -7.06 -1.35 19.05
CA LEU A 286 -8.25 -1.15 18.21
C LEU A 286 -8.09 -1.77 16.81
N LEU A 287 -6.86 -2.07 16.39
CA LEU A 287 -6.54 -2.60 15.06
C LEU A 287 -6.62 -4.13 15.02
N LYS A 288 -7.14 -4.67 13.91
CA LYS A 288 -7.24 -6.11 13.62
C LYS A 288 -6.07 -6.59 12.76
N GLN A 289 -5.80 -5.90 11.65
CA GLN A 289 -4.77 -6.25 10.68
C GLN A 289 -4.28 -4.98 9.96
N VAL A 290 -2.98 -4.95 9.64
CA VAL A 290 -2.35 -3.94 8.77
C VAL A 290 -1.82 -4.66 7.53
N LYS A 291 -2.27 -4.25 6.35
CA LYS A 291 -1.89 -4.84 5.06
C LYS A 291 -1.22 -3.80 4.17
N VAL A 292 -0.10 -4.13 3.55
CA VAL A 292 0.45 -3.35 2.43
C VAL A 292 -0.33 -3.75 1.18
N LYS A 293 -1.01 -2.79 0.55
CA LYS A 293 -1.76 -3.05 -0.68
C LYS A 293 -0.82 -3.34 -1.84
N GLY A 294 -1.29 -4.22 -2.72
CA GLY A 294 -0.48 -4.82 -3.76
C GLY A 294 -0.41 -4.17 -5.13
N PRO A 295 -0.91 -2.95 -5.43
CA PRO A 295 -0.82 -2.49 -6.82
C PRO A 295 0.65 -2.38 -7.23
N ARG A 296 1.51 -1.73 -6.42
CA ARG A 296 2.91 -1.47 -6.77
C ARG A 296 3.96 -2.19 -5.95
N TYR A 297 3.63 -2.52 -4.71
CA TYR A 297 4.52 -3.25 -3.83
C TYR A 297 3.98 -4.65 -3.62
N TRP A 298 4.84 -5.55 -3.16
CA TRP A 298 4.40 -6.89 -2.75
C TRP A 298 3.49 -6.81 -1.53
N GLU A 299 2.39 -7.57 -1.55
CA GLU A 299 1.44 -7.59 -0.44
C GLU A 299 2.06 -8.25 0.78
N LEU A 300 1.94 -7.58 1.91
CA LEU A 300 2.32 -8.10 3.22
C LEU A 300 1.16 -7.87 4.17
N THR A 301 0.77 -8.90 4.91
CA THR A 301 -0.31 -8.83 5.90
C THR A 301 0.26 -9.07 7.28
N LEU A 302 0.03 -8.13 8.21
CA LEU A 302 0.40 -8.24 9.61
C LEU A 302 -0.89 -8.37 10.43
N ASP A 303 -1.14 -9.58 10.94
CA ASP A 303 -2.33 -9.88 11.75
C ASP A 303 -2.06 -9.55 13.23
N LEU A 304 -2.69 -8.48 13.71
CA LEU A 304 -2.52 -8.01 15.08
C LEU A 304 -3.28 -8.84 16.10
N SER A 305 -4.07 -9.84 15.70
CA SER A 305 -4.64 -10.80 16.64
C SER A 305 -3.58 -11.74 17.23
N LYS A 306 -2.51 -12.01 16.47
CA LYS A 306 -1.44 -12.95 16.85
C LYS A 306 -0.11 -12.24 17.13
N GLU A 307 0.19 -11.17 16.39
CA GLU A 307 1.53 -10.59 16.30
C GLU A 307 1.65 -9.16 16.86
N THR A 308 0.84 -8.79 17.87
CA THR A 308 0.90 -7.43 18.46
C THR A 308 2.30 -7.05 18.95
N HIS A 309 3.02 -7.99 19.56
CA HIS A 309 4.37 -7.77 20.06
C HIS A 309 5.38 -7.53 18.94
N HIS A 310 5.18 -8.18 17.78
CA HIS A 310 6.05 -7.99 16.62
C HIS A 310 5.90 -6.57 16.07
N LEU A 311 4.67 -6.08 15.86
CA LEU A 311 4.48 -4.70 15.39
C LEU A 311 4.98 -3.67 16.42
N LYS A 312 4.77 -3.91 17.73
CA LYS A 312 5.34 -3.04 18.77
C LYS A 312 6.86 -2.99 18.72
N SER A 313 7.52 -4.12 18.45
CA SER A 313 8.97 -4.18 18.31
C SER A 313 9.46 -3.38 17.10
N ILE A 314 8.76 -3.50 15.96
CA ILE A 314 9.03 -2.72 14.73
C ILE A 314 8.89 -1.22 15.03
N LEU A 315 7.79 -0.79 15.64
CA LEU A 315 7.55 0.61 15.97
C LEU A 315 8.58 1.18 16.95
N SER A 316 9.05 0.37 17.88
CA SER A 316 10.10 0.74 18.83
C SER A 316 11.47 0.89 18.13
N GLN A 317 11.76 0.03 17.16
CA GLN A 317 12.96 0.04 16.32
C GLN A 317 12.75 0.88 15.05
N ASP A 318 12.55 2.18 15.23
CA ASP A 318 12.39 3.15 14.13
C ASP A 318 11.14 3.02 13.24
N GLY A 319 10.29 2.01 13.45
CA GLY A 319 9.02 1.87 12.71
C GLY A 319 9.23 1.56 11.24
N VAL A 320 10.36 0.94 10.89
CA VAL A 320 10.73 0.65 9.50
C VAL A 320 10.04 -0.63 9.03
N LEU A 321 9.28 -0.52 7.95
CA LEU A 321 8.67 -1.66 7.27
C LEU A 321 9.35 -1.88 5.92
N TYR A 322 10.03 -3.01 5.75
CA TYR A 322 10.65 -3.32 4.47
C TYR A 322 9.60 -3.78 3.45
N VAL A 323 9.50 -3.04 2.36
CA VAL A 323 8.60 -3.33 1.24
C VAL A 323 9.41 -3.50 -0.04
N LYS A 324 9.03 -4.45 -0.89
CA LYS A 324 9.68 -4.65 -2.18
C LYS A 324 8.79 -4.13 -3.29
N LEU A 325 9.35 -3.29 -4.16
CA LEU A 325 8.67 -2.80 -5.35
C LEU A 325 8.45 -3.97 -6.33
N ARG A 326 7.27 -4.02 -6.96
CA ARG A 326 7.01 -4.96 -8.04
C ARG A 326 7.73 -4.50 -9.31
N ALA A 327 8.30 -5.46 -10.03
CA ALA A 327 8.92 -5.16 -11.32
C ALA A 327 7.86 -4.64 -12.31
N GLY A 328 8.21 -3.67 -13.15
CA GLY A 328 7.26 -3.08 -14.11
C GLY A 328 6.38 -1.95 -13.58
N GLN A 329 6.57 -1.54 -12.33
CA GLN A 329 5.87 -0.37 -11.79
C GLN A 329 6.85 0.62 -11.15
N LEU A 330 6.50 1.91 -11.23
CA LEU A 330 7.30 2.97 -10.62
C LEU A 330 6.91 3.24 -9.17
N PRO A 331 7.85 3.70 -8.32
CA PRO A 331 7.53 4.22 -6.99
C PRO A 331 6.52 5.37 -7.05
N TYR A 332 5.70 5.53 -6.01
CA TYR A 332 4.73 6.63 -5.92
C TYR A 332 5.37 8.03 -5.94
N LYS A 333 6.66 8.14 -5.59
CA LYS A 333 7.41 9.40 -5.69
C LYS A 333 7.52 9.90 -7.13
N ASP A 334 7.71 8.98 -8.09
CA ASP A 334 7.97 9.30 -9.49
C ASP A 334 6.70 9.28 -10.36
N ASP A 335 5.70 8.52 -9.91
CA ASP A 335 4.36 8.46 -10.51
C ASP A 335 3.29 8.42 -9.41
N PRO A 336 2.79 9.55 -8.88
CA PRO A 336 1.83 9.52 -7.77
C PRO A 336 0.48 8.92 -8.15
N GLN A 337 0.03 9.12 -9.39
CA GLN A 337 -1.31 8.74 -9.85
C GLN A 337 -1.34 7.45 -10.69
N GLY A 338 -0.18 6.91 -11.09
CA GLY A 338 -0.10 5.67 -11.86
C GLY A 338 -0.37 5.87 -13.35
N TRP A 339 -0.50 7.11 -13.81
CA TRP A 339 -0.92 7.41 -15.18
C TRP A 339 0.15 7.01 -16.21
N LYS A 340 1.43 7.08 -15.84
CA LYS A 340 2.53 6.63 -16.72
C LYS A 340 2.47 5.12 -16.92
N SER A 341 2.10 4.39 -15.87
CA SER A 341 1.94 2.93 -15.88
C SER A 341 0.65 2.46 -16.57
N LEU A 342 -0.42 3.27 -16.52
CA LEU A 342 -1.73 2.98 -17.14
C LEU A 342 -1.79 3.30 -18.64
N LEU A 343 -1.23 4.44 -19.05
CA LEU A 343 -1.19 4.83 -20.47
C LEU A 343 -0.45 3.81 -21.32
N THR A 344 0.52 3.13 -20.71
CA THR A 344 1.35 2.15 -21.37
C THR A 344 0.72 0.76 -21.41
N THR A 345 0.04 0.32 -20.35
CA THR A 345 -0.72 -0.95 -20.34
C THR A 345 -1.93 -0.91 -21.29
N ALA A 346 -2.65 0.22 -21.37
CA ALA A 346 -3.81 0.36 -22.24
C ALA A 346 -3.47 0.38 -23.75
N VAL A 347 -2.30 0.91 -24.13
CA VAL A 347 -1.84 0.95 -25.52
C VAL A 347 -1.41 -0.43 -26.03
N ASN A 348 -0.95 -1.31 -25.13
CA ASN A 348 -0.33 -2.58 -25.48
C ASN A 348 -1.27 -3.81 -25.43
N HIS A 349 -2.49 -3.67 -24.89
CA HIS A 349 -3.51 -4.72 -25.05
C HIS A 349 -4.17 -4.72 -26.44
N ARG A 350 -4.01 -3.64 -27.22
CA ARG A 350 -4.66 -3.47 -28.54
C ARG A 350 -3.74 -3.74 -29.73
N SER A 351 -2.44 -3.89 -29.50
CA SER A 351 -1.47 -4.31 -30.51
C SER A 351 -0.69 -5.48 -29.92
N SER A 352 -0.51 -6.58 -30.67
CA SER A 352 0.42 -7.65 -30.29
C SER A 352 1.71 -6.99 -29.81
N GLY A 353 2.04 -7.11 -28.51
CA GLY A 353 3.03 -6.29 -27.79
C GLY A 353 4.48 -6.32 -28.32
N VAL A 354 4.70 -6.98 -29.45
CA VAL A 354 5.97 -7.21 -30.14
C VAL A 354 6.40 -6.01 -31.00
N THR A 355 5.49 -5.12 -31.43
CA THR A 355 5.81 -4.12 -32.47
C THR A 355 5.74 -2.64 -32.04
N ALA A 356 5.13 -2.32 -30.89
CA ALA A 356 4.83 -0.93 -30.51
C ALA A 356 5.69 -0.36 -29.36
N PHE A 357 6.58 -1.15 -28.76
CA PHE A 357 7.39 -0.67 -27.63
C PHE A 357 8.57 0.20 -28.11
N LYS A 358 8.55 1.48 -27.74
CA LYS A 358 9.71 2.38 -27.94
C LYS A 358 10.68 2.21 -26.77
N PRO A 359 11.98 1.92 -27.00
CA PRO A 359 12.96 1.72 -25.94
C PRO A 359 13.05 2.87 -24.93
N GLU A 360 12.82 4.11 -25.38
CA GLU A 360 12.86 5.32 -24.55
C GLU A 360 11.79 5.34 -23.45
N THR A 361 10.67 4.62 -23.64
CA THR A 361 9.58 4.58 -22.66
C THR A 361 9.84 3.61 -21.51
N ILE A 362 10.90 2.79 -21.53
CA ILE A 362 11.19 1.83 -20.43
C ILE A 362 11.39 2.53 -19.08
N SER A 363 11.96 3.73 -19.09
CA SER A 363 12.15 4.58 -17.91
C SER A 363 10.83 4.95 -17.22
N THR A 364 9.70 4.84 -17.95
CA THR A 364 8.36 5.06 -17.41
C THR A 364 7.75 3.82 -16.75
N PHE A 365 8.38 2.64 -16.89
CA PHE A 365 7.91 1.37 -16.31
C PHE A 365 8.73 0.92 -15.12
N THR A 366 10.04 1.12 -15.15
CA THR A 366 10.92 0.51 -14.15
C THR A 366 12.08 1.43 -13.82
N SER A 367 12.33 1.56 -12.52
CA SER A 367 13.48 2.29 -11.95
C SER A 367 14.71 1.39 -11.74
N ASN A 368 14.62 0.10 -12.06
CA ASN A 368 15.74 -0.84 -11.90
C ASN A 368 16.88 -0.49 -12.88
N PRO A 369 18.08 -0.16 -12.37
CA PRO A 369 19.21 0.27 -13.20
C PRO A 369 19.67 -0.81 -14.20
N ALA A 370 19.52 -2.09 -13.87
CA ALA A 370 19.93 -3.18 -14.76
C ALA A 370 19.07 -3.25 -16.02
N LEU A 371 17.74 -3.12 -15.88
CA LEU A 371 16.80 -3.16 -17.01
C LEU A 371 16.87 -1.90 -17.86
N ILE A 372 17.08 -0.74 -17.24
CA ILE A 372 17.30 0.53 -17.95
C ILE A 372 18.60 0.44 -18.76
N SER A 373 19.68 -0.05 -18.15
CA SER A 373 20.97 -0.25 -18.82
C SER A 373 20.83 -1.24 -19.99
N PHE A 374 20.09 -2.33 -19.80
CA PHE A 374 19.81 -3.28 -20.89
C PHE A 374 19.08 -2.60 -22.06
N ALA A 375 18.06 -1.78 -21.79
CA ALA A 375 17.37 -1.05 -22.84
C ALA A 375 18.27 -0.04 -23.56
N ASP A 376 19.13 0.64 -22.81
CA ASP A 376 20.05 1.65 -23.36
C ASP A 376 21.11 1.01 -24.28
N PHE A 377 21.64 -0.15 -23.91
CA PHE A 377 22.69 -0.82 -24.68
C PHE A 377 22.16 -1.73 -25.80
N PHE A 378 21.03 -2.42 -25.60
CA PHE A 378 20.55 -3.45 -26.54
C PHE A 378 19.29 -3.05 -27.33
N CYS A 379 18.45 -2.15 -26.80
CA CYS A 379 17.19 -1.81 -27.45
C CYS A 379 17.25 -0.47 -28.21
N LYS A 380 18.09 0.49 -27.81
CA LYS A 380 18.25 1.76 -28.52
C LYS A 380 19.03 1.56 -29.83
N THR A 381 18.41 1.92 -30.95
CA THR A 381 19.09 1.92 -32.25
C THR A 381 20.00 3.14 -32.36
N SER A 382 21.32 2.96 -32.37
CA SER A 382 22.22 4.02 -32.84
C SER A 382 22.08 4.19 -34.35
N GLU A 383 22.14 5.43 -34.84
CA GLU A 383 22.06 5.72 -36.27
C GLU A 383 23.17 4.97 -37.03
N GLY A 384 22.80 3.94 -37.82
CA GLY A 384 23.73 3.24 -38.72
C GLY A 384 23.69 1.70 -38.74
N MET A 385 23.00 1.01 -37.81
CA MET A 385 22.99 -0.46 -37.80
C MET A 385 21.93 -1.10 -38.71
N LYS A 386 22.33 -2.09 -39.51
CA LYS A 386 21.47 -2.90 -40.40
C LYS A 386 20.60 -3.93 -39.64
N HIS A 387 20.78 -4.10 -38.33
CA HIS A 387 20.13 -5.11 -37.48
C HIS A 387 18.84 -4.60 -36.78
N ARG A 388 17.91 -4.00 -37.53
CA ARG A 388 16.65 -3.49 -36.95
C ARG A 388 15.76 -4.59 -36.36
N LYS A 389 15.81 -5.81 -36.91
CA LYS A 389 14.93 -6.92 -36.48
C LYS A 389 15.28 -7.40 -35.07
N ASP A 390 16.58 -7.55 -34.78
CA ASP A 390 17.08 -8.07 -33.51
C ASP A 390 16.81 -7.07 -32.36
N THR A 391 16.96 -5.77 -32.62
CA THR A 391 16.66 -4.71 -31.63
C THR A 391 15.18 -4.67 -31.24
N HIS A 392 14.26 -4.89 -32.20
CA HIS A 392 12.84 -4.95 -31.90
C HIS A 392 12.50 -6.20 -31.07
N MET A 393 13.14 -7.34 -31.36
CA MET A 393 12.96 -8.56 -30.59
C MET A 393 13.39 -8.40 -29.12
N PHE A 394 14.57 -7.82 -28.86
CA PHE A 394 15.02 -7.56 -27.49
C PHE A 394 14.11 -6.59 -26.74
N SER A 395 13.58 -5.57 -27.43
CA SER A 395 12.62 -4.64 -26.84
C SER A 395 11.30 -5.33 -26.46
N ALA A 396 10.83 -6.28 -27.27
CA ALA A 396 9.63 -7.08 -26.99
C ALA A 396 9.84 -8.02 -25.80
N MET A 397 10.96 -8.74 -25.75
CA MET A 397 11.33 -9.61 -24.62
C MET A 397 11.44 -8.81 -23.32
N LEU A 398 12.10 -7.66 -23.36
CA LEU A 398 12.24 -6.80 -22.18
C LEU A 398 10.89 -6.33 -21.68
N TYR A 399 10.04 -5.82 -22.58
CA TYR A 399 8.70 -5.38 -22.24
C TYR A 399 7.88 -6.51 -21.59
N GLU A 400 7.98 -7.72 -22.14
CA GLU A 400 7.29 -8.87 -21.60
C GLU A 400 7.79 -9.24 -20.20
N CYS A 401 9.10 -9.35 -20.00
CA CYS A 401 9.69 -9.69 -18.69
C CYS A 401 9.32 -8.65 -17.62
N VAL A 402 9.24 -7.38 -18.00
CA VAL A 402 8.86 -6.28 -17.12
C VAL A 402 7.37 -6.32 -16.78
N THR A 403 6.50 -6.60 -17.75
CA THR A 403 5.04 -6.66 -17.52
C THR A 403 4.60 -7.90 -16.73
N GLN A 404 5.31 -9.03 -16.89
CA GLN A 404 5.03 -10.26 -16.13
C GLN A 404 5.70 -10.28 -14.75
N GLU A 405 6.32 -9.18 -14.32
CA GLU A 405 7.04 -9.06 -13.05
C GLU A 405 8.20 -10.10 -12.90
N CYS A 406 8.75 -10.60 -14.02
CA CYS A 406 9.75 -11.67 -14.08
C CYS A 406 11.02 -11.24 -14.84
N PRO A 407 11.82 -10.28 -14.32
CA PRO A 407 13.05 -9.84 -14.98
C PRO A 407 14.13 -10.94 -15.07
N GLU A 408 14.05 -11.95 -14.20
CA GLU A 408 14.98 -13.09 -14.15
C GLU A 408 14.90 -13.99 -15.39
N MET A 409 13.78 -13.94 -16.13
CA MET A 409 13.60 -14.74 -17.35
C MET A 409 14.30 -14.15 -18.56
N LEU A 410 14.70 -12.88 -18.53
CA LEU A 410 15.28 -12.19 -19.68
C LEU A 410 16.47 -12.95 -20.32
N PRO A 411 17.43 -13.52 -19.56
CA PRO A 411 18.49 -14.34 -20.12
C PRO A 411 17.98 -15.61 -20.82
N THR A 412 16.90 -16.21 -20.31
CA THR A 412 16.28 -17.41 -20.92
C THR A 412 15.62 -17.08 -22.26
N TYR A 413 14.91 -15.94 -22.36
CA TYR A 413 14.34 -15.47 -23.63
C TYR A 413 15.45 -15.22 -24.68
N ILE A 414 16.54 -14.58 -24.28
CA ILE A 414 17.69 -14.30 -25.16
C ILE A 414 18.36 -15.63 -25.59
N ALA A 415 18.55 -16.57 -24.67
CA ALA A 415 19.15 -17.87 -24.98
C ALA A 415 18.30 -18.68 -25.98
N ILE A 416 16.97 -18.64 -25.83
CA ILE A 416 16.04 -19.28 -26.76
C ILE A 416 16.16 -18.65 -28.15
N GLU A 417 16.10 -17.32 -28.26
CA GLU A 417 16.20 -16.64 -29.56
C GLU A 417 17.55 -16.92 -30.23
N GLN A 418 18.66 -16.87 -29.50
CA GLN A 418 19.98 -17.19 -30.03
C GLN A 418 20.05 -18.63 -30.56
N ALA A 419 19.44 -19.59 -29.84
CA ALA A 419 19.38 -20.98 -30.30
C ALA A 419 18.55 -21.14 -31.58
N VAL A 420 17.39 -20.47 -31.68
CA VAL A 420 16.53 -20.52 -32.87
C VAL A 420 17.18 -19.82 -34.06
N SER A 421 17.78 -18.65 -33.86
CA SER A 421 18.48 -17.89 -34.90
C SER A 421 19.72 -18.64 -35.42
N ALA A 422 20.47 -19.31 -34.54
CA ALA A 422 21.59 -20.16 -34.94
C ALA A 422 21.12 -21.39 -35.74
N LEU A 423 19.96 -21.98 -35.40
CA LEU A 423 19.36 -23.07 -36.15
C LEU A 423 18.94 -22.64 -37.56
N GLN A 424 18.30 -21.48 -37.70
CA GLN A 424 17.88 -20.96 -38.99
C GLN A 424 19.05 -20.66 -39.93
N ARG A 425 20.21 -20.27 -39.38
CA ARG A 425 21.42 -19.97 -40.16
C ARG A 425 22.25 -21.20 -40.52
N GLY A 426 22.04 -22.33 -39.84
CA GLY A 426 22.87 -23.52 -40.02
C GLY A 426 24.11 -23.60 -39.12
N ASP A 427 24.30 -22.64 -38.20
CA ASP A 427 25.56 -22.42 -37.47
C ASP A 427 25.63 -23.15 -36.12
N LEU A 428 24.61 -23.93 -35.76
CA LEU A 428 24.59 -24.66 -34.48
C LEU A 428 25.69 -25.72 -34.44
N GLN A 429 26.62 -25.56 -33.49
CA GLN A 429 27.70 -26.53 -33.26
C GLN A 429 27.36 -27.59 -32.20
N GLN A 430 26.40 -27.32 -31.32
CA GLN A 430 26.04 -28.19 -30.19
C GLN A 430 24.53 -28.32 -30.04
N THR A 431 24.05 -29.48 -29.60
CA THR A 431 22.61 -29.76 -29.44
C THR A 431 22.04 -29.34 -28.08
N PHE A 432 22.87 -28.90 -27.13
CA PHE A 432 22.45 -28.56 -25.77
C PHE A 432 21.40 -27.43 -25.68
N PRO A 433 21.52 -26.30 -26.41
CA PRO A 433 20.49 -25.25 -26.37
C PRO A 433 19.12 -25.74 -26.87
N LEU A 434 19.12 -26.67 -27.81
CA LEU A 434 17.90 -27.25 -28.36
C LEU A 434 17.22 -28.22 -27.37
N TRP A 435 18.00 -28.94 -26.56
CA TRP A 435 17.48 -29.72 -25.43
C TRP A 435 16.78 -28.81 -24.41
N GLN A 436 17.39 -27.67 -24.07
CA GLN A 436 16.79 -26.71 -23.14
C GLN A 436 15.48 -26.14 -23.69
N LEU A 437 15.46 -25.74 -24.96
CA LEU A 437 14.24 -25.26 -25.61
C LEU A 437 13.12 -26.31 -25.58
N ARG A 438 13.45 -27.56 -25.91
CA ARG A 438 12.50 -28.67 -25.87
C ARG A 438 11.91 -28.86 -24.47
N LEU A 439 12.75 -28.87 -23.43
CA LEU A 439 12.28 -28.99 -22.05
C LEU A 439 11.33 -27.86 -21.66
N VAL A 440 11.61 -26.63 -22.08
CA VAL A 440 10.72 -25.47 -21.85
C VAL A 440 9.37 -25.65 -22.57
N VAL A 441 9.38 -26.13 -23.81
CA VAL A 441 8.15 -26.42 -24.58
C VAL A 441 7.35 -27.56 -23.96
N ASP A 442 7.99 -28.64 -23.53
CA ASP A 442 7.31 -29.78 -22.91
C ASP A 442 6.71 -29.39 -21.54
N LEU A 443 7.43 -28.57 -20.76
CA LEU A 443 6.92 -27.97 -19.52
C LEU A 443 5.72 -27.05 -19.77
N TRP A 444 5.73 -26.31 -20.88
CA TRP A 444 4.64 -25.44 -21.27
C TRP A 444 3.39 -26.24 -21.69
N ASP A 445 3.56 -27.16 -22.63
CA ASP A 445 2.48 -27.97 -23.19
C ASP A 445 1.81 -28.81 -22.09
N SER A 446 2.59 -29.40 -21.17
CA SER A 446 2.07 -30.15 -20.02
C SER A 446 1.27 -29.31 -19.02
N ARG A 447 1.59 -28.03 -18.86
CA ARG A 447 0.85 -27.11 -17.99
C ARG A 447 -0.43 -26.60 -18.65
N MET A 448 -0.42 -26.35 -19.96
CA MET A 448 -1.60 -25.95 -20.70
C MET A 448 -2.69 -27.03 -20.74
N LEU A 449 -2.29 -28.30 -20.74
CA LEU A 449 -3.21 -29.44 -20.66
C LEU A 449 -3.92 -29.59 -19.28
N ARG A 450 -3.41 -28.95 -18.21
CA ARG A 450 -3.97 -29.07 -16.84
C ARG A 450 -5.06 -28.03 -16.49
N GLY A 451 -5.54 -27.27 -17.47
CA GLY A 451 -6.74 -26.43 -17.36
C GLY A 451 -6.50 -24.93 -17.03
N PRO A 452 -7.52 -24.07 -17.24
CA PRO A 452 -7.38 -22.61 -17.26
C PRO A 452 -7.12 -21.96 -15.89
N ALA A 453 -7.42 -22.64 -14.78
CA ALA A 453 -7.22 -22.12 -13.42
C ALA A 453 -5.74 -21.93 -13.03
N ASN A 454 -4.81 -22.56 -13.76
CA ASN A 454 -3.35 -22.43 -13.55
C ASN A 454 -2.68 -21.41 -14.48
N SER A 455 -3.44 -20.70 -15.32
CA SER A 455 -2.93 -19.64 -16.21
C SER A 455 -2.31 -18.45 -15.47
N HIS A 456 -2.55 -18.30 -14.16
CA HIS A 456 -1.88 -17.31 -13.32
C HIS A 456 -0.45 -17.71 -12.93
N ASN A 457 -0.12 -19.00 -12.96
CA ASN A 457 1.17 -19.57 -12.53
C ASN A 457 2.15 -19.85 -13.68
N THR A 458 1.78 -19.52 -14.91
CA THR A 458 2.66 -19.65 -16.06
C THR A 458 3.58 -18.42 -16.15
N LEU A 459 4.87 -18.62 -15.92
CA LEU A 459 5.93 -17.60 -16.01
C LEU A 459 6.19 -17.09 -17.44
N LEU A 460 5.58 -17.72 -18.45
CA LEU A 460 5.81 -17.45 -19.87
C LEU A 460 4.47 -17.28 -20.60
N LYS A 461 3.62 -16.32 -20.26
CA LYS A 461 2.24 -16.25 -20.81
C LYS A 461 2.13 -15.93 -22.30
N SER A 462 3.25 -15.66 -22.95
CA SER A 462 3.30 -15.09 -24.29
C SER A 462 3.12 -16.04 -25.47
N GLU A 463 2.73 -15.41 -26.57
CA GLU A 463 2.87 -15.90 -27.94
C GLU A 463 4.35 -16.12 -28.37
N PHE A 464 5.34 -15.67 -27.59
CA PHE A 464 6.76 -15.81 -27.90
C PHE A 464 7.19 -17.27 -28.04
N LEU A 465 6.85 -18.12 -27.06
CA LEU A 465 7.24 -19.53 -27.09
C LEU A 465 6.61 -20.30 -28.26
N PRO A 466 5.31 -20.13 -28.58
CA PRO A 466 4.72 -20.63 -29.83
C PRO A 466 5.42 -20.14 -31.10
N VAL A 467 5.79 -18.84 -31.18
CA VAL A 467 6.52 -18.28 -32.34
C VAL A 467 7.89 -18.95 -32.49
N MET A 468 8.63 -19.12 -31.39
CA MET A 468 9.94 -19.80 -31.40
C MET A 468 9.81 -21.29 -31.74
N LYS A 469 8.80 -21.98 -31.22
CA LYS A 469 8.47 -23.36 -31.56
C LYS A 469 8.16 -23.53 -33.04
N ASN A 470 7.37 -22.62 -33.62
CA ASN A 470 7.06 -22.63 -35.06
C ASN A 470 8.30 -22.34 -35.91
N ALA A 471 9.14 -21.39 -35.50
CA ALA A 471 10.38 -21.07 -36.18
C ALA A 471 11.36 -22.27 -36.26
N VAL A 472 11.45 -23.05 -35.18
CA VAL A 472 12.23 -24.30 -35.16
C VAL A 472 11.59 -25.38 -36.03
N ASP A 473 10.27 -25.54 -35.94
CA ASP A 473 9.53 -26.51 -36.76
C ASP A 473 9.74 -26.23 -38.26
N VAL A 474 9.64 -24.98 -38.70
CA VAL A 474 9.85 -24.58 -40.10
C VAL A 474 11.28 -24.85 -40.56
N ALA A 475 12.29 -24.55 -39.74
CA ALA A 475 13.69 -24.78 -40.08
C ALA A 475 13.99 -26.29 -40.24
N LEU A 476 13.52 -27.11 -39.30
CA LEU A 476 13.71 -28.57 -39.35
C LEU A 476 12.91 -29.23 -40.46
N ASP A 477 11.67 -28.77 -40.72
CA ASP A 477 10.84 -29.30 -41.80
C ASP A 477 11.40 -28.91 -43.19
N GLY A 478 12.05 -27.74 -43.30
CA GLY A 478 12.82 -27.34 -44.47
C GLY A 478 14.00 -28.29 -44.72
N TRP A 479 14.82 -28.54 -43.70
CA TRP A 479 15.94 -29.49 -43.78
C TRP A 479 15.48 -30.92 -44.13
N LEU A 480 14.34 -31.36 -43.58
CA LEU A 480 13.78 -32.69 -43.83
C LEU A 480 13.41 -32.90 -45.31
N LYS A 481 12.89 -31.87 -45.98
CA LYS A 481 12.59 -31.94 -47.43
C LYS A 481 13.85 -32.17 -48.25
N ASP A 482 14.92 -31.48 -47.92
CA ASP A 482 16.18 -31.54 -48.66
C ASP A 482 17.00 -32.80 -48.35
N SER A 483 16.88 -33.35 -47.13
CA SER A 483 17.74 -34.42 -46.60
C SER A 483 17.00 -35.70 -46.16
N SER A 484 15.82 -35.98 -46.74
CA SER A 484 14.98 -37.13 -46.37
C SER A 484 15.67 -38.50 -46.49
N SER A 485 16.59 -38.65 -47.44
CA SER A 485 17.39 -39.86 -47.65
C SER A 485 18.36 -40.14 -46.49
N VAL A 486 18.92 -39.10 -45.87
CA VAL A 486 19.89 -39.21 -44.79
C VAL A 486 19.24 -39.70 -43.50
N LEU A 487 18.06 -39.16 -43.17
CA LEU A 487 17.26 -39.62 -42.03
C LEU A 487 16.85 -41.09 -42.20
N ARG A 488 16.49 -41.49 -43.43
CA ARG A 488 16.17 -42.88 -43.76
C ARG A 488 17.37 -43.79 -43.52
N SER A 489 18.57 -43.40 -43.95
CA SER A 489 19.78 -44.18 -43.68
C SER A 489 20.08 -44.31 -42.18
N TYR A 490 19.85 -43.26 -41.38
CA TYR A 490 20.00 -43.32 -39.93
C TYR A 490 18.98 -44.28 -39.27
N MET A 491 17.70 -44.18 -39.61
CA MET A 491 16.64 -45.04 -39.03
C MET A 491 16.79 -46.53 -39.41
N TRP A 492 17.31 -46.83 -40.60
CA TRP A 492 17.60 -48.20 -41.04
C TRP A 492 19.01 -48.69 -40.67
N ASN A 493 19.76 -47.91 -39.89
CA ASN A 493 21.10 -48.23 -39.40
C ASN A 493 22.10 -48.53 -40.54
N GLN A 494 21.99 -47.81 -41.66
CA GLN A 494 22.89 -47.89 -42.81
C GLN A 494 24.09 -46.96 -42.60
N VAL A 495 25.23 -47.28 -43.23
CA VAL A 495 26.47 -46.48 -43.11
C VAL A 495 26.24 -45.08 -43.71
N LEU A 496 26.29 -44.06 -42.87
CA LEU A 496 26.19 -42.65 -43.26
C LEU A 496 27.49 -42.19 -43.95
N SER A 497 27.38 -41.43 -45.04
CA SER A 497 28.54 -40.77 -45.66
C SER A 497 29.12 -39.69 -44.72
N LYS A 498 30.42 -39.35 -44.86
CA LYS A 498 31.07 -38.33 -44.01
C LYS A 498 30.41 -36.95 -44.13
N ASP A 499 29.88 -36.61 -45.31
CA ASP A 499 29.14 -35.36 -45.54
C ASP A 499 27.71 -35.41 -44.97
N ALA A 500 27.17 -36.61 -44.71
CA ALA A 500 25.86 -36.82 -44.11
C ALA A 500 25.86 -36.77 -42.57
N GLN A 501 27.03 -36.70 -41.93
CA GLN A 501 27.17 -36.46 -40.48
C GLN A 501 26.97 -34.97 -40.15
N SER A 502 25.83 -34.42 -40.57
CA SER A 502 25.49 -33.03 -40.29
C SER A 502 25.04 -32.88 -38.83
N ILE A 503 25.52 -31.84 -38.17
CA ILE A 503 25.04 -31.43 -36.84
C ILE A 503 23.51 -31.19 -36.86
N MET A 504 22.96 -30.83 -38.02
CA MET A 504 21.51 -30.70 -38.20
C MET A 504 20.74 -32.02 -38.04
N LEU A 505 21.34 -33.15 -38.40
CA LEU A 505 20.73 -34.45 -38.12
C LEU A 505 20.66 -34.68 -36.60
N ALA A 506 21.73 -34.37 -35.86
CA ALA A 506 21.71 -34.47 -34.40
C ALA A 506 20.67 -33.52 -33.76
N CYS A 507 20.56 -32.28 -34.27
CA CYS A 507 19.52 -31.33 -33.85
C CYS A 507 18.10 -31.88 -34.10
N PHE A 508 17.86 -32.45 -35.28
CA PHE A 508 16.57 -33.04 -35.64
C PHE A 508 16.20 -34.20 -34.71
N LEU A 509 17.13 -35.13 -34.45
CA LEU A 509 16.91 -36.26 -33.55
C LEU A 509 16.59 -35.81 -32.12
N VAL A 510 17.33 -34.83 -31.61
CA VAL A 510 17.17 -34.28 -30.26
C VAL A 510 15.82 -33.60 -30.08
N TYR A 511 15.43 -32.73 -31.02
CA TYR A 511 14.19 -31.97 -30.91
C TYR A 511 12.95 -32.84 -31.13
N ARG A 512 13.01 -33.79 -32.08
CA ARG A 512 11.88 -34.69 -32.42
C ARG A 512 11.83 -35.96 -31.59
N SER A 513 12.77 -36.16 -30.65
CA SER A 513 12.80 -37.33 -29.76
C SER A 513 12.93 -38.67 -30.50
N VAL A 514 13.62 -38.70 -31.64
CA VAL A 514 13.68 -39.93 -32.45
C VAL A 514 14.63 -40.92 -31.77
N PRO A 515 14.15 -42.08 -31.28
CA PRO A 515 15.01 -43.06 -30.64
C PRO A 515 15.95 -43.72 -31.66
N CYS A 516 17.06 -44.29 -31.18
CA CYS A 516 17.89 -45.16 -32.00
C CYS A 516 17.17 -46.51 -32.13
N PHE A 517 16.64 -46.81 -33.31
CA PHE A 517 15.88 -48.02 -33.55
C PHE A 517 16.78 -49.25 -33.59
N ARG A 518 16.46 -50.26 -32.78
CA ARG A 518 16.95 -51.62 -33.02
C ARG A 518 16.14 -52.18 -34.19
N SER A 519 16.83 -52.76 -35.18
CA SER A 519 16.35 -53.14 -36.53
C SER A 519 15.11 -54.06 -36.61
N THR A 520 14.54 -54.47 -35.48
CA THR A 520 13.39 -55.36 -35.35
C THR A 520 12.05 -54.65 -35.16
N GLN A 521 12.03 -53.38 -34.72
CA GLN A 521 10.77 -52.67 -34.38
C GLN A 521 10.09 -51.96 -35.57
N LEU A 522 10.83 -51.59 -36.62
CA LEU A 522 10.32 -50.84 -37.78
C LEU A 522 9.85 -51.72 -38.94
N LYS A 523 10.24 -53.01 -38.96
CA LYS A 523 9.97 -53.91 -40.11
C LYS A 523 8.50 -54.39 -40.19
N SER A 524 7.69 -54.17 -39.15
CA SER A 524 6.30 -54.64 -39.08
C SER A 524 5.24 -53.61 -39.47
N CYS A 525 5.61 -52.34 -39.72
CA CYS A 525 4.64 -51.27 -39.95
C CYS A 525 4.52 -50.95 -41.45
N SER A 526 3.39 -51.31 -42.07
CA SER A 526 3.09 -51.05 -43.49
C SER A 526 2.09 -49.90 -43.72
N SER A 527 1.36 -49.48 -42.68
CA SER A 527 0.36 -48.41 -42.77
C SER A 527 0.53 -47.37 -41.66
N PHE A 528 -0.04 -46.17 -41.86
CA PHE A 528 -0.05 -45.10 -40.85
C PHE A 528 -0.79 -45.52 -39.57
N GLY A 529 -1.81 -46.38 -39.69
CA GLY A 529 -2.51 -46.96 -38.54
C GLY A 529 -1.61 -47.86 -37.68
N ASP A 530 -0.72 -48.63 -38.31
CA ASP A 530 0.26 -49.47 -37.61
C ASP A 530 1.35 -48.64 -36.92
N LEU A 531 1.71 -47.49 -37.51
CA LEU A 531 2.65 -46.55 -36.89
C LEU A 531 2.05 -45.86 -35.66
N LEU A 532 0.76 -45.53 -35.70
CA LEU A 532 0.04 -44.95 -34.57
C LEU A 532 -0.10 -45.94 -33.41
N SER A 533 -0.37 -47.22 -33.67
CA SER A 533 -0.47 -48.24 -32.62
C SER A 533 0.89 -48.55 -31.98
N CYS A 534 1.98 -48.50 -32.75
CA CYS A 534 3.35 -48.61 -32.25
C CYS A 534 3.89 -47.32 -31.59
N SER A 535 3.21 -46.17 -31.70
CA SER A 535 3.69 -44.89 -31.15
C SER A 535 3.93 -44.92 -29.63
N SER A 536 3.11 -45.66 -28.88
CA SER A 536 3.27 -45.85 -27.43
C SER A 536 4.51 -46.66 -27.06
N GLN A 537 4.96 -47.56 -27.94
CA GLN A 537 6.18 -48.36 -27.77
C GLN A 537 7.44 -47.63 -28.25
N LEU A 538 7.28 -46.61 -29.09
CA LEU A 538 8.37 -45.83 -29.70
C LEU A 538 8.71 -44.56 -28.91
N GLU A 539 7.89 -44.17 -27.92
CA GLU A 539 8.06 -42.95 -27.11
C GLU A 539 8.17 -41.65 -27.95
N ILE A 540 7.67 -41.65 -29.19
CA ILE A 540 7.67 -40.47 -30.07
C ILE A 540 6.35 -39.70 -29.89
N PRO A 541 6.39 -38.38 -29.64
CA PRO A 541 5.18 -37.58 -29.58
C PRO A 541 4.43 -37.58 -30.93
N LEU A 542 3.11 -37.68 -30.86
CA LEU A 542 2.20 -37.86 -32.00
C LEU A 542 2.37 -36.80 -33.10
N ARG A 543 2.67 -35.56 -32.71
CA ARG A 543 2.99 -34.43 -33.61
C ARG A 543 4.17 -34.75 -34.53
N ASP A 544 5.21 -35.34 -33.98
CA ASP A 544 6.46 -35.58 -34.69
C ASP A 544 6.37 -36.87 -35.54
N LEU A 545 5.51 -37.82 -35.13
CA LEU A 545 5.20 -39.03 -35.90
C LEU A 545 4.46 -38.72 -37.22
N LEU A 546 3.56 -37.73 -37.23
CA LEU A 546 2.90 -37.23 -38.45
C LEU A 546 3.90 -36.73 -39.49
N ARG A 547 4.98 -36.06 -39.05
CA ARG A 547 6.03 -35.51 -39.93
C ARG A 547 6.99 -36.60 -40.44
N LEU A 548 7.15 -37.70 -39.70
CA LEU A 548 8.03 -38.83 -40.06
C LEU A 548 7.36 -39.89 -40.94
N ALA A 549 6.03 -39.96 -40.94
CA ALA A 549 5.24 -40.90 -41.74
C ALA A 549 5.65 -40.98 -43.24
N PRO A 550 5.86 -39.87 -43.99
CA PRO A 550 6.26 -39.95 -45.40
C PRO A 550 7.68 -40.52 -45.62
N VAL A 551 8.58 -40.37 -44.65
CA VAL A 551 9.95 -40.93 -44.73
C VAL A 551 9.95 -42.43 -44.44
N LEU A 552 9.08 -42.87 -43.52
CA LEU A 552 8.94 -44.25 -43.08
C LEU A 552 8.22 -45.16 -44.09
N LEU A 553 7.16 -44.65 -44.72
CA LEU A 553 6.33 -45.44 -45.64
C LEU A 553 6.88 -45.48 -47.08
N GLY A 554 7.87 -44.64 -47.40
CA GLY A 554 8.41 -44.50 -48.76
C GLY A 554 7.43 -43.77 -49.70
N SER A 555 7.95 -43.20 -50.78
CA SER A 555 7.23 -42.35 -51.74
C SER A 555 6.24 -43.12 -52.64
N GLY A 556 5.38 -43.97 -52.05
CA GLY A 556 4.54 -44.90 -52.79
C GLY A 556 3.26 -45.29 -52.05
N SER A 557 2.48 -44.32 -51.57
CA SER A 557 1.04 -44.54 -51.31
C SER A 557 0.29 -43.20 -51.25
N PRO A 558 -0.56 -42.86 -52.22
CA PRO A 558 -1.43 -41.70 -52.12
C PRO A 558 -2.72 -42.11 -51.40
N SER A 559 -2.84 -41.79 -50.12
CA SER A 559 -4.14 -41.66 -49.47
C SER A 559 -4.03 -40.80 -48.21
N LEU A 560 -3.74 -39.51 -48.40
CA LEU A 560 -4.13 -38.47 -47.45
C LEU A 560 -5.66 -38.35 -47.51
N LEU A 561 -6.35 -39.25 -46.81
CA LEU A 561 -7.76 -39.07 -46.49
C LEU A 561 -7.88 -37.93 -45.47
N GLY A 562 -8.18 -36.74 -46.00
CA GLY A 562 -9.13 -35.82 -45.40
C GLY A 562 -8.81 -35.27 -44.01
N PHE A 563 -7.71 -34.52 -43.87
CA PHE A 563 -7.70 -33.39 -42.94
C PHE A 563 -7.01 -32.21 -43.63
N PRO A 564 -7.71 -31.07 -43.83
CA PRO A 564 -7.07 -29.91 -44.42
C PRO A 564 -6.02 -29.38 -43.46
N LEU A 565 -4.76 -29.36 -43.91
CA LEU A 565 -3.59 -28.73 -43.28
C LEU A 565 -3.69 -27.19 -43.19
N HIS A 566 -4.90 -26.62 -43.18
CA HIS A 566 -5.16 -25.18 -43.13
C HIS A 566 -5.71 -24.68 -41.79
N ALA A 567 -5.78 -25.51 -40.76
CA ALA A 567 -6.36 -25.13 -39.47
C ALA A 567 -5.43 -25.38 -38.28
N PHE A 568 -4.18 -24.92 -38.34
CA PHE A 568 -3.34 -24.69 -37.15
C PHE A 568 -2.45 -23.46 -37.33
N SER A 569 -3.01 -22.42 -37.96
CA SER A 569 -2.50 -21.05 -37.89
C SER A 569 -3.62 -20.18 -37.31
N SER A 570 -3.75 -20.22 -35.99
CA SER A 570 -4.45 -19.24 -35.17
C SER A 570 -3.96 -19.38 -33.75
#